data_AF-A0A4U3A6M5-F1
#
_entry.id   AF-A0A4U3A6M5-F1
#
_cell.length_a   1.000
_cell.length_b   1.000
_cell.length_c   1.000
_cell.angle_alpha   90.00
_cell.angle_beta   90.00
_cell.angle_gamma   90.00
#
_symmetry.space_group_name_H-M   'P 1'
#
loop_
_entity.id
_entity.type
_entity.pdbx_description
1 polymer ?
#
loop_
_entity_poly.entity_id
_entity_poly.type
_entity_poly.pdbx_seq_one_letter_code
_entity_poly.pdbx_strand_id
1 'polypeptide(L)'
;MKRWINKQKKLLITFGLMSLVTWIVTWIEIHLIATNTDDLKEYAETKFISDDLEIVGLVGMLDMTLLIVWTCMFMFLFMKIIFPSKRALQGALYMAEFKFLKDMPNELRKGLDKNE
;
A
#
# COMPACT_ATOMS: atom_id res chain seq x y z
N MET A 1 -6.72 13.24 -20.05
CA MET A 1 -7.13 11.91 -19.52
C MET A 1 -6.88 10.75 -20.49
N LYS A 2 -7.52 10.66 -21.68
CA LYS A 2 -7.36 9.51 -22.62
C LYS A 2 -5.92 9.10 -22.95
N ARG A 3 -5.03 10.05 -23.25
CA ARG A 3 -3.60 9.78 -23.54
C ARG A 3 -2.84 9.23 -22.32
N TRP A 4 -3.17 9.66 -21.11
CA TRP A 4 -2.54 9.17 -19.88
C TRP A 4 -2.97 7.74 -19.58
N ILE A 5 -4.27 7.44 -19.71
CA ILE A 5 -4.82 6.09 -19.55
C ILE A 5 -4.16 5.13 -20.55
N ASN A 6 -4.05 5.51 -21.83
CA ASN A 6 -3.36 4.69 -22.83
C ASN A 6 -1.88 4.46 -22.48
N LYS A 7 -1.19 5.47 -21.92
CA LYS A 7 0.21 5.36 -21.50
C LYS A 7 0.40 4.48 -20.26
N GLN A 8 -0.59 4.42 -19.37
CA GLN A 8 -0.57 3.59 -18.16
C GLN A 8 -1.42 2.30 -18.28
N LYS A 9 -1.89 1.96 -19.49
CA LYS A 9 -2.83 0.86 -19.72
C LYS A 9 -2.35 -0.46 -19.13
N LYS A 10 -1.07 -0.81 -19.34
CA LYS A 10 -0.47 -2.02 -18.76
C LYS A 10 -0.55 -2.03 -17.24
N LEU A 11 -0.22 -0.91 -16.61
CA LEU A 11 -0.21 -0.78 -15.15
C LEU A 11 -1.63 -0.88 -14.57
N LEU A 12 -2.62 -0.27 -15.23
CA LEU A 12 -4.03 -0.39 -14.85
C LEU A 12 -4.55 -1.83 -15.01
N ILE A 13 -4.16 -2.53 -16.07
CA ILE A 13 -4.52 -3.95 -16.26
C ILE A 13 -3.88 -4.82 -15.19
N THR A 14 -2.59 -4.64 -14.89
CA THR A 14 -1.90 -5.39 -13.83
C THR A 14 -2.54 -5.15 -12.48
N PHE A 15 -2.88 -3.89 -12.16
CA PHE A 15 -3.61 -3.57 -10.94
C PHE A 15 -4.99 -4.22 -10.91
N GLY A 16 -5.75 -4.15 -12.01
CA GLY A 16 -7.06 -4.80 -12.11
C GLY A 16 -7.02 -6.31 -11.93
N LEU A 17 -6.02 -6.98 -12.53
CA LEU A 17 -5.79 -8.41 -12.33
C LEU A 17 -5.44 -8.72 -10.88
N MET A 18 -4.56 -7.93 -10.26
CA MET A 18 -4.21 -8.16 -8.86
C MET A 18 -5.40 -7.92 -7.93
N SER A 19 -6.20 -6.87 -8.16
CA SER A 19 -7.45 -6.62 -7.43
C SER A 19 -8.39 -7.82 -7.49
N LEU A 20 -8.51 -8.44 -8.67
CA LEU A 20 -9.36 -9.62 -8.86
C LEU A 20 -8.81 -10.82 -8.07
N VAL A 21 -7.49 -11.04 -8.10
CA VAL A 21 -6.84 -12.13 -7.33
C VAL A 21 -7.03 -11.91 -5.83
N THR A 22 -6.72 -10.71 -5.32
CA THR A 22 -6.91 -10.37 -3.91
C THR A 22 -8.37 -10.61 -3.51
N TRP A 23 -9.33 -10.14 -4.31
CA TRP A 23 -10.75 -10.33 -4.01
C TRP A 23 -11.18 -11.81 -3.95
N ILE A 24 -10.65 -12.65 -4.84
CA ILE A 24 -10.91 -14.10 -4.83
C ILE A 24 -10.35 -14.74 -3.55
N VAL A 25 -9.11 -14.38 -3.19
CA VAL A 25 -8.46 -14.90 -1.97
C VAL A 25 -9.24 -14.49 -0.72
N THR A 26 -9.60 -13.21 -0.59
CA THR A 26 -10.42 -12.72 0.52
C THR A 26 -11.77 -13.44 0.59
N TRP A 27 -12.39 -13.74 -0.56
CA TRP A 27 -13.64 -14.50 -0.59
C TRP A 27 -13.46 -15.94 -0.08
N ILE A 28 -12.37 -16.61 -0.48
CA ILE A 28 -12.01 -17.95 0.01
C ILE A 28 -11.76 -17.91 1.52
N GLU A 29 -11.03 -16.91 2.02
CA GLU A 29 -10.77 -16.74 3.45
C GLU A 29 -12.08 -16.57 4.24
N ILE A 30 -12.98 -15.69 3.80
CA ILE A 30 -14.28 -15.50 4.45
C ILE A 30 -15.07 -16.81 4.48
N HIS A 31 -15.05 -17.58 3.39
CA HIS A 31 -15.70 -18.88 3.33
C HIS A 31 -15.10 -19.85 4.35
N LEU A 32 -13.75 -19.94 4.40
CA LEU A 32 -13.04 -20.80 5.35
C LEU A 32 -13.28 -20.41 6.81
N ILE A 33 -13.34 -19.11 7.11
CA ILE A 33 -13.71 -18.62 8.45
C ILE A 33 -15.14 -19.03 8.79
N ALA A 34 -16.08 -18.88 7.86
CA ALA A 34 -17.47 -19.24 8.07
C ALA A 34 -17.67 -20.75 8.29
N THR A 35 -16.89 -21.60 7.61
CA THR A 35 -16.98 -23.06 7.76
C THR A 35 -16.31 -23.58 9.02
N ASN A 36 -15.38 -22.83 9.62
CA ASN A 36 -14.62 -23.24 10.81
C ASN A 36 -14.94 -22.38 12.05
N THR A 37 -16.18 -21.89 12.15
CA THR A 37 -16.61 -21.01 13.24
C THR A 37 -16.61 -21.69 14.61
N ASP A 38 -16.89 -22.99 14.66
CA ASP A 38 -16.85 -23.78 15.89
C ASP A 38 -15.42 -23.93 16.42
N ASP A 39 -14.46 -24.25 15.55
CA ASP A 39 -13.03 -24.33 15.89
C ASP A 39 -12.47 -22.97 16.34
N LEU A 40 -12.91 -21.88 15.71
CA LEU A 40 -12.58 -20.51 16.13
C LEU A 40 -13.10 -20.19 17.54
N LYS A 41 -14.28 -20.71 17.88
CA LYS A 41 -14.88 -20.55 19.22
C LYS A 41 -14.11 -21.39 20.26
N GLU A 42 -13.79 -22.63 19.92
CA GLU A 42 -12.99 -23.50 20.79
C GLU A 42 -11.60 -22.89 21.05
N TYR A 43 -10.94 -22.37 20.03
CA TYR A 43 -9.69 -21.62 20.18
C TYR A 43 -9.83 -20.40 21.10
N ALA A 44 -10.94 -19.67 21.02
CA ALA A 44 -11.17 -18.51 21.88
C ALA A 44 -11.22 -18.89 23.37
N GLU A 45 -11.84 -20.03 23.68
CA GLU A 45 -12.07 -20.52 25.04
C GLU A 45 -10.88 -21.31 25.60
N THR A 46 -10.26 -22.17 24.79
CA THR A 46 -9.27 -23.17 25.23
C THR A 46 -7.84 -22.88 24.75
N LYS A 47 -7.69 -21.99 23.76
CA LYS A 47 -6.43 -21.78 23.00
C LYS A 47 -5.93 -23.01 22.24
N PHE A 48 -6.76 -24.04 22.07
CA PHE A 48 -6.44 -25.17 21.20
C PHE A 48 -6.49 -24.75 19.73
N ILE A 49 -5.55 -25.25 18.91
CA ILE A 49 -5.47 -24.97 17.48
C ILE A 49 -5.66 -26.29 16.75
N SER A 50 -6.75 -26.40 15.98
CA SER A 50 -6.97 -27.53 15.07
C SER A 50 -6.17 -27.33 13.77
N ASP A 51 -5.92 -28.43 13.05
CA ASP A 51 -5.25 -28.39 11.74
C ASP A 51 -6.02 -27.51 10.73
N ASP A 52 -7.36 -27.52 10.78
CA ASP A 52 -8.21 -26.69 9.93
C ASP A 52 -8.08 -25.20 10.28
N LEU A 53 -7.96 -24.86 11.57
CA LEU A 53 -7.72 -23.50 12.03
C LEU A 53 -6.32 -22.99 11.64
N GLU A 54 -5.31 -23.87 11.61
CA GLU A 54 -3.98 -23.53 11.10
C GLU A 54 -4.02 -23.15 9.62
N ILE A 55 -4.79 -23.89 8.80
CA ILE A 55 -4.99 -23.58 7.38
C ILE A 55 -5.70 -22.23 7.21
N VAL A 56 -6.75 -21.97 7.98
CA VAL A 56 -7.46 -20.66 7.99
C VAL A 56 -6.47 -19.54 8.31
N GLY A 57 -5.63 -19.72 9.32
CA GLY A 57 -4.61 -18.74 9.71
C GLY A 57 -3.55 -18.48 8.63
N LEU A 58 -3.08 -19.54 7.96
CA LEU A 58 -2.13 -19.42 6.85
C LEU A 58 -2.72 -18.66 5.66
N VAL A 59 -3.97 -18.97 5.29
CA VAL A 59 -4.69 -18.25 4.23
C VAL A 59 -4.88 -16.78 4.60
N GLY A 60 -5.24 -16.49 5.85
CA GLY A 60 -5.38 -15.10 6.32
C GLY A 60 -4.08 -14.31 6.33
N MET A 61 -2.95 -14.92 6.69
CA MET A 61 -1.64 -14.26 6.57
C MET A 61 -1.28 -13.94 5.11
N LEU A 62 -1.62 -14.84 4.19
CA LEU A 62 -1.43 -14.64 2.76
C LEU A 62 -2.33 -13.51 2.22
N ASP A 63 -3.61 -13.47 2.62
CA ASP A 63 -4.54 -12.39 2.23
C ASP A 63 -4.07 -11.03 2.77
N MET A 64 -3.68 -10.95 4.04
CA MET A 64 -3.14 -9.73 4.63
C MET A 64 -1.89 -9.23 3.89
N THR A 65 -0.99 -10.13 3.50
CA THR A 65 0.18 -9.77 2.70
C THR A 65 -0.21 -9.25 1.31
N LEU A 66 -1.18 -9.90 0.65
CA LEU A 66 -1.75 -9.45 -0.62
C LEU A 66 -2.40 -8.07 -0.51
N LEU A 67 -3.15 -7.81 0.55
CA LEU A 67 -3.79 -6.52 0.82
C LEU A 67 -2.78 -5.40 1.03
N ILE A 68 -1.67 -5.66 1.73
CA ILE A 68 -0.58 -4.68 1.89
C ILE A 68 0.03 -4.34 0.53
N VAL A 69 0.36 -5.34 -0.28
CA VAL A 69 0.94 -5.14 -1.62
C VAL A 69 -0.04 -4.40 -2.52
N TRP A 70 -1.33 -4.78 -2.48
CA TRP A 70 -2.40 -4.14 -3.22
C TRP A 70 -2.53 -2.66 -2.85
N THR A 71 -2.54 -2.36 -1.55
CA THR A 71 -2.63 -1.00 -1.00
C THR A 71 -1.45 -0.13 -1.44
N CYS A 72 -0.22 -0.66 -1.37
CA CYS A 72 0.97 0.04 -1.84
C CYS A 72 0.88 0.39 -3.34
N MET A 73 0.40 -0.54 -4.18
CA MET A 73 0.21 -0.25 -5.60
C MET A 73 -0.93 0.73 -5.86
N PHE A 74 -2.00 0.66 -5.08
CA PHE A 74 -3.11 1.60 -5.17
C PHE A 74 -2.63 3.02 -4.85
N MET A 75 -1.87 3.20 -3.76
CA MET A 75 -1.24 4.48 -3.43
C MET A 75 -0.30 4.95 -4.54
N PHE A 76 0.51 4.05 -5.10
CA PHE A 76 1.40 4.37 -6.22
C PHE A 76 0.62 4.85 -7.46
N LEU A 77 -0.48 4.19 -7.78
CA LEU A 77 -1.39 4.59 -8.86
C LEU A 77 -1.97 5.99 -8.62
N PHE A 78 -2.46 6.24 -7.40
CA PHE A 78 -2.97 7.54 -6.99
C PHE A 78 -1.91 8.64 -7.14
N MET A 79 -0.70 8.41 -6.63
CA MET A 79 0.41 9.35 -6.81
C MET A 79 0.69 9.61 -8.29
N LYS A 80 0.62 8.60 -9.16
CA LYS A 80 0.82 8.77 -10.60
C LYS A 80 -0.30 9.52 -11.31
N ILE A 81 -1.54 9.45 -10.79
CA ILE A 81 -2.69 10.20 -11.29
C ILE A 81 -2.57 11.66 -10.89
N ILE A 82 -2.31 11.93 -9.60
CA ILE A 82 -2.19 13.27 -9.04
C ILE A 82 -0.93 13.97 -9.58
N PHE A 83 0.20 13.26 -9.62
CA PHE A 83 1.49 13.75 -10.09
C PHE A 83 1.93 13.00 -11.36
N PRO A 84 1.41 13.38 -12.54
CA PRO A 84 1.67 12.68 -13.79
C PRO A 84 3.12 12.79 -14.28
N SER A 85 3.95 13.61 -13.65
CA SER A 85 5.37 13.76 -13.96
C SER A 85 6.22 14.00 -12.71
N LYS A 86 7.51 13.64 -12.77
CA LYS A 86 8.48 13.93 -11.70
C LYS A 86 8.57 15.42 -11.39
N ARG A 87 8.42 16.28 -12.40
CA ARG A 87 8.40 17.75 -12.23
C ARG A 87 7.16 18.21 -11.45
N ALA A 88 6.00 17.61 -11.70
CA ALA A 88 4.78 17.90 -10.96
C ALA A 88 4.91 17.49 -9.48
N LEU A 89 5.53 16.34 -9.21
CA LEU A 89 5.81 15.89 -7.84
C LEU A 89 6.82 16.82 -7.14
N GLN A 90 7.92 17.18 -7.81
CA GLN A 90 8.94 18.10 -7.27
C GLN A 90 8.38 19.50 -7.01
N GLY A 91 7.51 20.00 -7.88
CA GLY A 91 6.81 21.27 -7.69
C GLY A 91 5.84 21.22 -6.51
N ALA A 92 5.06 20.14 -6.38
CA ALA A 92 4.10 19.99 -5.28
C ALA A 92 4.75 19.77 -3.92
N LEU A 93 5.94 19.16 -3.88
CA LEU A 93 6.74 19.01 -2.66
C LEU A 93 7.63 20.23 -2.39
N TYR A 94 7.46 21.33 -3.13
CA TYR A 94 8.29 22.54 -3.02
C TYR A 94 9.81 22.28 -3.10
N MET A 95 10.24 21.14 -3.66
CA MET A 95 11.66 20.75 -3.74
C MET A 95 12.49 21.75 -4.56
N ALA A 96 11.85 22.43 -5.53
CA ALA A 96 12.49 23.48 -6.32
C ALA A 96 12.70 24.77 -5.51
N GLU A 97 11.77 25.12 -4.62
CA GLU A 97 11.88 26.31 -3.77
C GLU A 97 12.87 26.10 -2.61
N PHE A 98 12.92 24.89 -2.05
CA PHE A 98 13.93 24.52 -1.05
C PHE A 98 15.33 24.28 -1.64
N LYS A 99 15.50 24.31 -2.96
CA LYS A 99 16.83 24.23 -3.57
C LYS A 99 17.72 25.40 -3.14
N PHE A 100 17.13 26.57 -2.90
CA PHE A 100 17.83 27.73 -2.33
C PHE A 100 18.40 27.44 -0.93
N LEU A 101 17.70 26.69 -0.08
CA LEU A 101 18.24 26.27 1.22
C LEU A 101 19.42 25.31 1.08
N LYS A 102 19.42 24.46 0.04
CA LYS A 102 20.54 23.56 -0.24
C LYS A 102 21.77 24.29 -0.76
N ASP A 103 21.56 25.35 -1.53
CA ASP A 103 22.61 26.20 -2.11
C ASP A 103 22.97 27.41 -1.21
N MET A 104 22.42 27.47 0.02
CA MET A 104 22.67 28.55 0.97
C MET A 104 24.12 28.50 1.50
N PRO A 105 24.87 29.63 1.48
CA PRO A 105 26.23 29.68 2.02
C PRO A 105 26.29 29.26 3.48
N ASN A 106 27.34 28.52 3.86
CA ASN A 106 27.52 27.99 5.21
C ASN A 106 27.49 29.06 6.32
N GLU A 107 27.83 30.32 6.03
CA GLU A 107 27.81 31.42 6.99
C GLU A 107 26.39 31.86 7.37
N LEU A 108 25.46 31.91 6.40
CA LEU A 108 24.04 32.20 6.65
C LEU A 108 23.36 31.04 7.36
N ARG A 109 23.75 29.81 7.01
CA ARG A 109 23.23 28.59 7.63
C ARG A 109 23.61 28.49 9.12
N LYS A 110 24.85 28.86 9.47
CA LYS A 110 25.33 28.97 10.86
C LYS A 110 24.70 30.11 11.66
N GLY A 111 24.24 31.17 10.99
CA GLY A 111 23.52 32.28 11.62
C GLY A 111 22.08 31.93 11.96
N LEU A 112 21.44 31.04 11.19
CA LEU A 112 20.10 30.52 11.47
C LEU A 112 20.08 29.58 12.68
N ASP A 113 21.03 28.65 12.77
CA ASP A 113 21.18 27.71 13.90
C ASP A 113 21.49 28.39 15.25
N LYS A 114 21.93 29.65 15.24
CA LYS A 114 22.26 30.41 16.45
C LYS A 114 21.08 31.14 17.08
N ASN A 115 19.92 31.16 16.42
CA ASN A 115 18.71 31.84 16.86
C ASN A 115 17.56 30.87 17.21
N GLU A 116 17.81 29.55 17.25
CA GLU A 116 17.05 28.59 18.07
C GLU A 116 17.79 28.36 19.40
#